data_AF-A0A9W8E839-F1
#
_entry.id   AF-A0A9W8E839-F1
#
_cell.length_a   1.000
_cell.length_b   1.000
_cell.length_c   1.000
_cell.angle_alpha   90.00
_cell.angle_beta   90.00
_cell.angle_gamma   90.00
#
_symmetry.space_group_name_H-M   'P 1'
#
loop_
_entity.id
_entity.type
_entity.pdbx_description
1 polymer ?
#
loop_
_entity_poly.entity_id
_entity_poly.type
_entity_poly.pdbx_seq_one_letter_code
_entity_poly.pdbx_strand_id
1 'polypeptide(L)'
;RALEGVMERASGVREKVMAELDLINSTVVYPVNEFTRSLGEITKVMEKRDRKMLDYDRVRHNLKKLREKQDRKVDEEHKIHQLDNDFEQSSREFNQFNDALKADLPQVLELRTRLIEPCVAHLYKLQVGICGMMIQHLRDLLQMTPFSPNTTALEAYQVHQAKVKELLSSISVAGHYHTEGKLWSSPLFWRWVSAVVMLGMADNKNSRLCATSLRVPVHMCAPGFH
;
A
#
# COMPACT_ATOMS: atom_id res chain seq x y z
N ARG A 1 -20.30 8.88 -12.15
CA ARG A 1 -21.16 7.90 -11.45
C ARG A 1 -20.45 6.58 -11.13
N ALA A 2 -20.11 5.70 -12.08
CA ALA A 2 -19.47 4.42 -11.74
C ALA A 2 -18.06 4.58 -11.12
N LEU A 3 -17.22 5.47 -11.68
CA LEU A 3 -15.89 5.78 -11.13
C LEU A 3 -15.93 6.43 -9.74
N GLU A 4 -16.90 7.31 -9.48
CA GLU A 4 -17.08 7.93 -8.16
C GLU A 4 -17.41 6.89 -7.09
N GLY A 5 -18.29 5.92 -7.40
CA GLY A 5 -18.63 4.83 -6.48
C GLY A 5 -17.47 3.87 -6.19
N VAL A 6 -16.53 3.70 -7.13
CA VAL A 6 -15.30 2.92 -6.91
C VAL A 6 -14.36 3.64 -5.95
N MET A 7 -14.17 4.95 -6.13
CA MET A 7 -13.30 5.76 -5.28
C MET A 7 -13.80 5.83 -3.83
N GLU A 8 -15.11 6.03 -3.64
CA GLU A 8 -15.74 6.08 -2.32
C GLU A 8 -15.57 4.76 -1.55
N ARG A 9 -15.76 3.62 -2.23
CA ARG A 9 -15.54 2.30 -1.62
C ARG A 9 -14.06 2.06 -1.31
N ALA A 10 -13.15 2.48 -2.20
CA ALA A 10 -11.71 2.37 -1.97
C ALA A 10 -11.24 3.16 -0.74
N SER A 11 -11.78 4.36 -0.50
CA SER A 11 -11.50 5.12 0.74
C SER A 11 -11.99 4.41 1.99
N GLY A 12 -13.17 3.77 1.94
CA GLY A 12 -13.70 3.02 3.08
C GLY A 12 -12.87 1.79 3.46
N VAL A 13 -12.25 1.11 2.48
CA VAL A 13 -11.32 0.00 2.77
C VAL A 13 -10.09 0.53 3.48
N ARG A 14 -9.52 1.62 2.97
CA ARG A 14 -8.32 2.24 3.54
C ARG A 14 -8.52 2.58 5.01
N GLU A 15 -9.65 3.19 5.36
CA GLU A 15 -9.97 3.54 6.76
C GLU A 15 -10.02 2.31 7.67
N LYS A 16 -10.67 1.23 7.23
CA LYS A 16 -10.74 -0.03 8.01
C LYS A 16 -9.37 -0.69 8.15
N VAL A 17 -8.57 -0.71 7.08
CA VAL A 17 -7.20 -1.26 7.13
C VAL A 17 -6.30 -0.44 8.05
N MET A 18 -6.45 0.90 8.06
CA MET A 18 -5.71 1.75 8.99
C MET A 18 -6.10 1.47 10.45
N ALA A 19 -7.39 1.26 10.74
CA ALA A 19 -7.84 0.91 12.09
C ALA A 19 -7.26 -0.44 12.57
N GLU A 20 -7.20 -1.45 11.70
CA GLU A 20 -6.54 -2.73 12.01
C GLU A 20 -5.02 -2.57 12.19
N LEU A 21 -4.39 -1.68 11.44
CA LEU A 21 -2.97 -1.36 11.58
C LEU A 21 -2.67 -0.64 12.91
N ASP A 22 -3.55 0.25 13.36
CA ASP A 22 -3.42 0.89 14.67
C ASP A 22 -3.50 -0.13 15.81
N LEU A 23 -4.28 -1.20 15.65
CA LEU A 23 -4.35 -2.29 16.62
C LEU A 23 -3.00 -3.02 16.77
N ILE A 24 -2.19 -3.13 15.71
CA ILE A 24 -0.83 -3.73 15.75
C ILE A 24 0.08 -2.97 16.72
N ASN A 25 -0.01 -1.64 16.74
CA ASN A 25 0.83 -0.82 17.59
C ASN A 25 0.64 -1.14 19.07
N SER A 26 -0.61 -1.30 19.50
CA SER A 26 -0.94 -1.63 20.89
C SER A 26 -0.68 -3.10 21.25
N THR A 27 -0.93 -4.03 20.33
CA THR A 27 -0.90 -5.48 20.61
C THR A 27 0.46 -6.13 20.40
N VAL A 28 1.29 -5.59 19.51
CA VAL A 28 2.61 -6.17 19.17
C VAL A 28 3.73 -5.19 19.48
N VAL A 29 3.66 -3.96 18.98
CA VAL A 29 4.79 -3.02 19.07
C VAL A 29 5.05 -2.60 20.51
N TYR A 30 4.01 -2.21 21.25
CA TYR A 30 4.13 -1.81 22.64
C TYR A 30 4.72 -2.91 23.56
N PRO A 31 4.16 -4.14 23.62
CA PRO A 31 4.70 -5.17 24.51
C PRO A 31 6.12 -5.60 24.13
N VAL A 32 6.46 -5.63 22.84
CA VAL A 32 7.83 -5.93 22.38
C VAL A 32 8.81 -4.85 22.82
N ASN A 33 8.43 -3.58 22.70
CA ASN A 33 9.27 -2.46 23.14
C ASN A 33 9.50 -2.48 24.65
N GLU A 34 8.46 -2.78 25.43
CA GLU A 34 8.57 -2.88 26.88
C GLU A 34 9.47 -4.05 27.31
N PHE A 35 9.31 -5.21 26.67
CA PHE A 35 10.21 -6.34 26.88
C PHE A 35 11.66 -5.99 26.50
N THR A 36 11.87 -5.27 25.40
CA THR A 36 13.20 -4.82 24.98
C THR A 36 13.84 -3.88 26.00
N ARG A 37 13.07 -3.00 26.65
CA ARG A 37 13.56 -2.16 27.76
C ARG A 37 14.01 -3.01 28.94
N SER A 38 13.19 -3.98 29.37
CA SER A 38 13.55 -4.88 30.48
C SER A 38 14.81 -5.69 30.18
N LEU A 39 15.00 -6.15 28.93
CA LEU A 39 16.23 -6.81 28.50
C LEU A 39 17.44 -5.88 28.64
N GLY A 40 17.30 -4.62 28.21
CA GLY A 40 18.36 -3.63 28.34
C GLY A 40 18.77 -3.34 29.79
N GLU A 41 17.83 -3.39 30.74
CA GLU A 41 18.13 -3.25 32.17
C GLU A 41 18.94 -4.44 32.70
N ILE A 42 18.56 -5.66 32.32
CA ILE A 42 19.28 -6.88 32.72
C ILE A 42 20.68 -6.91 32.12
N THR A 43 20.85 -6.51 30.86
CA THR A 43 22.18 -6.40 30.25
C THR A 43 23.09 -5.47 31.05
N LYS A 44 22.58 -4.33 31.54
CA LYS A 44 23.37 -3.43 32.42
C LYS A 44 23.75 -4.10 33.74
N VAL A 45 22.89 -4.94 34.31
CA VAL A 45 23.20 -5.71 35.53
C VAL A 45 24.25 -6.79 35.25
N MET A 46 24.18 -7.47 34.10
CA MET A 46 25.20 -8.42 33.65
C MET A 46 26.58 -7.75 33.54
N GLU A 47 26.65 -6.59 32.89
CA GLU A 47 27.90 -5.81 32.81
C GLU A 47 28.42 -5.39 34.19
N LYS A 48 27.54 -5.01 35.12
CA LYS A 48 27.92 -4.70 36.52
C LYS A 48 28.50 -5.94 37.21
N ARG A 49 27.85 -7.10 37.07
CA ARG A 49 28.30 -8.37 37.62
C ARG A 49 29.67 -8.77 37.07
N ASP A 50 29.91 -8.57 35.78
CA ASP A 50 31.19 -8.90 35.15
C ASP A 50 32.33 -7.99 35.65
N ARG A 51 32.07 -6.70 35.83
CA ARG A 51 33.05 -5.80 36.48
C ARG A 51 33.37 -6.25 37.91
N LYS A 52 32.36 -6.63 38.69
CA LYS A 52 32.54 -7.12 40.07
C LYS A 52 33.20 -8.48 40.15
N MET A 53 33.04 -9.33 39.14
CA MET A 53 33.78 -10.58 39.02
C MET A 53 35.29 -10.32 38.88
N LEU A 54 35.68 -9.36 38.04
CA LEU A 54 37.09 -8.98 37.88
C LEU A 54 37.68 -8.38 39.16
N ASP A 55 36.93 -7.55 39.87
CA ASP A 55 37.35 -7.00 41.17
C ASP A 55 37.59 -8.12 42.19
N TYR A 56 36.64 -9.07 42.29
CA TYR A 56 36.75 -10.24 43.15
C TYR A 56 37.99 -11.09 42.82
N ASP A 57 38.22 -11.41 41.54
CA ASP A 57 39.37 -12.22 41.11
C ASP A 57 40.70 -11.50 41.37
N ARG A 58 40.75 -10.18 41.21
CA ARG A 58 41.93 -9.36 41.48
C ARG A 58 42.30 -9.42 42.97
N VAL A 59 41.35 -9.16 43.86
CA VAL A 59 41.61 -9.17 45.32
C VAL A 59 41.95 -10.58 45.80
N ARG A 60 41.24 -11.60 45.30
CA ARG A 60 41.51 -13.01 45.60
C ARG A 60 42.94 -13.42 45.24
N HIS A 61 43.43 -13.01 44.07
CA HIS A 61 44.79 -13.31 43.62
C HIS A 61 45.85 -12.62 44.49
N ASN A 62 45.63 -11.35 44.84
CA ASN A 62 46.54 -10.58 45.69
C ASN A 62 46.63 -11.16 47.11
N LEU A 63 45.49 -11.53 47.68
CA LEU A 63 45.39 -12.16 48.99
C LEU A 63 46.09 -13.54 48.99
N LYS A 64 45.86 -14.36 47.96
CA LYS A 64 46.53 -15.67 47.81
C LYS A 64 48.05 -15.52 47.77
N LYS A 65 48.56 -14.62 46.93
CA LYS A 65 50.00 -14.34 46.80
C LYS A 65 50.66 -13.92 48.11
N LEU A 66 49.99 -13.10 48.92
CA LEU A 66 50.55 -12.63 50.20
C LEU A 66 50.48 -13.69 51.29
N ARG A 67 49.45 -14.56 51.27
CA ARG A 67 49.33 -15.68 52.21
C ARG A 67 50.35 -16.81 51.95
N GLU A 68 50.77 -17.02 50.70
CA GLU A 68 51.74 -18.06 50.33
C GLU A 68 53.19 -17.72 50.69
N LYS A 69 53.50 -16.48 51.09
CA LYS A 69 54.85 -16.09 51.54
C LYS A 69 55.17 -16.66 52.92
N GLN A 70 56.32 -17.31 53.04
CA GLN A 70 56.79 -17.94 54.28
C GLN A 70 57.46 -16.93 55.25
N ASP A 71 58.22 -15.96 54.72
CA ASP A 71 58.88 -14.89 55.50
C ASP A 71 58.04 -13.61 55.52
N ARG A 72 57.10 -13.52 56.47
CA ARG A 72 56.20 -12.35 56.60
C ARG A 72 56.77 -11.32 57.56
N LYS A 73 56.79 -10.06 57.12
CA LYS A 73 57.11 -8.90 57.98
C LYS A 73 55.82 -8.40 58.66
N VAL A 74 55.94 -7.74 59.82
CA VAL A 74 54.81 -7.14 60.55
C VAL A 74 53.97 -6.21 59.65
N ASP A 75 54.61 -5.47 58.74
CA ASP A 75 53.90 -4.62 57.75
C ASP A 75 53.07 -5.41 56.72
N GLU A 76 53.44 -6.66 56.42
CA GLU A 76 52.68 -7.53 55.51
C GLU A 76 51.45 -8.15 56.20
N GLU A 77 51.48 -8.36 57.51
CA GLU A 77 50.30 -8.82 58.28
C GLU A 77 49.18 -7.78 58.26
N HIS A 78 49.50 -6.50 58.46
CA HIS A 78 48.51 -5.43 58.35
C HIS A 78 47.88 -5.35 56.95
N LYS A 79 48.67 -5.57 55.89
CA LYS A 79 48.17 -5.62 54.50
C LYS A 79 47.28 -6.82 54.23
N ILE A 80 47.56 -7.97 54.86
CA ILE A 80 46.69 -9.14 54.78
C ILE A 80 45.34 -8.84 55.41
N HIS A 81 45.29 -8.20 56.58
CA HIS A 81 44.03 -7.80 57.21
C HIS A 81 43.20 -6.84 56.35
N GLN A 82 43.85 -5.86 55.70
CA GLN A 82 43.17 -4.96 54.76
C GLN A 82 42.59 -5.72 53.56
N LEU A 83 43.40 -6.58 52.93
CA LEU A 83 42.95 -7.35 51.77
C LEU A 83 41.89 -8.39 52.11
N ASP A 84 41.88 -8.92 53.33
CA ASP A 84 40.81 -9.79 53.82
C ASP A 84 39.48 -9.04 53.90
N ASN A 85 39.47 -7.81 54.43
CA ASN A 85 38.27 -6.97 54.44
C ASN A 85 37.81 -6.62 53.01
N ASP A 86 38.74 -6.26 52.13
CA ASP A 86 38.44 -5.96 50.72
C ASP A 86 37.90 -7.20 49.98
N PHE A 87 38.42 -8.39 50.31
CA PHE A 87 37.96 -9.66 49.74
C PHE A 87 36.53 -9.98 50.18
N GLU A 88 36.22 -9.83 51.47
CA GLU A 88 34.87 -10.00 51.98
C GLU A 88 33.89 -9.03 51.32
N GLN A 89 34.26 -7.76 51.19
CA GLN A 89 33.44 -6.76 50.52
C GLN A 89 33.21 -7.11 49.04
N SER A 90 34.27 -7.40 48.30
CA SER A 90 34.19 -7.76 46.87
C SER A 90 33.39 -9.04 46.65
N SER A 91 33.52 -10.01 47.57
CA SER A 91 32.73 -11.25 47.55
C SER A 91 31.24 -10.99 47.77
N ARG A 92 30.89 -10.14 48.75
CA ARG A 92 29.49 -9.74 49.00
C ARG A 92 28.88 -9.04 47.79
N GLU A 93 29.58 -8.06 47.21
CA GLU A 93 29.10 -7.30 46.05
C GLU A 93 28.93 -8.18 44.80
N PHE A 94 29.88 -9.07 44.52
CA PHE A 94 29.77 -10.02 43.40
C PHE A 94 28.58 -10.97 43.60
N ASN A 95 28.45 -11.58 44.79
CA ASN A 95 27.37 -12.52 45.08
C ASN A 95 26.00 -11.84 45.00
N GLN A 96 25.88 -10.59 45.45
CA GLN A 96 24.64 -9.81 45.34
C GLN A 96 24.15 -9.72 43.89
N PHE A 97 25.00 -9.31 42.94
CA PHE A 97 24.59 -9.22 41.54
C PHE A 97 24.40 -10.60 40.89
N ASN A 98 25.23 -11.57 41.26
CA ASN A 98 25.16 -12.92 40.71
C ASN A 98 23.86 -13.64 41.13
N ASP A 99 23.44 -13.50 42.39
CA ASP A 99 22.22 -14.11 42.88
C ASP A 99 20.97 -13.36 42.39
N ALA A 100 21.04 -12.04 42.24
CA ALA A 100 20.00 -11.27 41.55
C ALA A 100 19.80 -11.77 40.11
N LEU A 101 20.89 -11.91 39.33
CA LEU A 101 20.79 -12.42 37.95
C LEU A 101 20.26 -13.85 37.87
N LYS A 102 20.63 -14.73 38.81
CA LYS A 102 20.07 -16.08 38.87
C LYS A 102 18.57 -16.08 39.14
N ALA A 103 18.06 -15.12 39.90
CA ALA A 103 16.64 -14.98 40.17
C ALA A 103 15.88 -14.35 38.98
N ASP A 104 16.46 -13.36 38.32
CA ASP A 104 15.78 -12.56 37.29
C ASP A 104 15.82 -13.20 35.89
N LEU A 105 16.93 -13.84 35.50
CA LEU A 105 17.09 -14.45 34.17
C LEU A 105 16.01 -15.49 33.83
N PRO A 106 15.67 -16.45 34.73
CA PRO A 106 14.60 -17.40 34.44
C PRO A 106 13.25 -16.73 34.20
N GLN A 107 12.92 -15.68 34.97
CA GLN A 107 11.65 -14.96 34.85
C GLN A 107 11.55 -14.27 33.48
N VAL A 108 12.64 -13.66 33.01
CA VAL A 108 12.66 -12.97 31.71
C VAL A 108 12.59 -13.93 30.54
N LEU A 109 13.21 -15.10 30.64
CA LEU A 109 13.08 -16.16 29.63
C LEU A 109 11.66 -16.73 29.59
N GLU A 110 10.99 -16.81 30.73
CA GLU A 110 9.59 -17.21 30.79
C GLU A 110 8.68 -16.15 30.15
N LEU A 111 8.87 -14.87 30.49
CA LEU A 111 8.15 -13.74 29.89
C LEU A 111 8.32 -13.70 28.38
N ARG A 112 9.54 -13.94 27.87
CA ARG A 112 9.81 -14.07 26.43
C ARG A 112 8.90 -15.11 25.78
N THR A 113 8.82 -16.28 26.40
CA THR A 113 8.03 -17.40 25.86
C THR A 113 6.54 -17.06 25.84
N ARG A 114 6.04 -16.45 26.92
CA ARG A 114 4.65 -16.00 27.02
C ARG A 114 4.31 -14.83 26.08
N LEU A 115 5.29 -14.04 25.65
CA LEU A 115 5.10 -12.89 24.76
C LEU A 115 5.08 -13.28 23.27
N ILE A 116 5.91 -14.25 22.86
CA ILE A 116 6.03 -14.62 21.44
C ILE A 116 4.70 -15.18 20.90
N GLU A 117 4.04 -16.06 21.65
CA GLU A 117 2.81 -16.72 21.22
C GLU A 117 1.66 -15.75 20.90
N PRO A 118 1.24 -14.82 21.80
CA PRO A 118 0.18 -13.87 21.50
C PRO A 118 0.59 -12.89 20.40
N CYS A 119 1.85 -12.45 20.31
CA CYS A 119 2.29 -11.55 19.24
C CYS A 119 2.15 -12.20 17.85
N VAL A 120 2.61 -13.45 17.70
CA VAL A 120 2.51 -14.18 16.42
C VAL A 120 1.05 -14.50 16.09
N ALA A 121 0.26 -14.91 17.09
CA ALA A 121 -1.16 -15.20 16.88
C ALA A 121 -1.96 -13.95 16.45
N HIS A 122 -1.71 -12.79 17.05
CA HIS A 122 -2.35 -11.53 16.64
C HIS A 122 -1.89 -11.09 15.25
N LEU A 123 -0.59 -11.18 14.95
CA LEU A 123 -0.07 -10.84 13.63
C LEU A 123 -0.72 -11.69 12.53
N TYR A 124 -0.84 -13.01 12.76
CA TYR A 124 -1.50 -13.90 11.82
C TYR A 124 -2.98 -13.56 11.64
N LYS A 125 -3.73 -13.31 12.72
CA LYS A 125 -5.15 -12.92 12.65
C LYS A 125 -5.34 -11.62 11.87
N LEU A 126 -4.47 -10.64 12.07
CA LEU A 126 -4.50 -9.36 11.37
C LEU A 126 -4.21 -9.53 9.88
N GLN A 127 -3.21 -10.34 9.52
CA GLN A 127 -2.92 -10.67 8.12
C GLN A 127 -4.11 -11.32 7.43
N VAL A 128 -4.72 -12.33 8.06
CA VAL A 128 -5.90 -13.02 7.50
C VAL A 128 -7.09 -12.05 7.40
N GLY A 129 -7.33 -11.23 8.42
CA GLY A 129 -8.39 -10.23 8.43
C GLY A 129 -8.24 -9.20 7.31
N ILE A 130 -7.06 -8.57 7.19
CA ILE A 130 -6.77 -7.56 6.16
C ILE A 130 -6.84 -8.18 4.76
N CYS A 131 -6.22 -9.34 4.53
CA CYS A 131 -6.30 -10.04 3.25
C CYS A 131 -7.75 -10.42 2.88
N GLY A 132 -8.53 -10.91 3.85
CA GLY A 132 -9.93 -11.24 3.65
C GLY A 132 -10.77 -10.01 3.27
N MET A 133 -10.59 -8.89 3.98
CA MET A 133 -11.24 -7.63 3.67
C MET A 133 -10.87 -7.13 2.27
N MET A 134 -9.58 -7.13 1.92
CA MET A 134 -9.12 -6.70 0.59
C MET A 134 -9.71 -7.57 -0.52
N ILE A 135 -9.73 -8.90 -0.36
CA ILE A 135 -10.29 -9.81 -1.36
C ILE A 135 -11.79 -9.57 -1.52
N GLN A 136 -12.52 -9.40 -0.43
CA GLN A 136 -13.96 -9.13 -0.50
C GLN A 136 -14.24 -7.81 -1.21
N HIS A 137 -13.47 -6.77 -0.90
CA HIS A 137 -13.58 -5.48 -1.58
C HIS A 137 -13.22 -5.56 -3.08
N LEU A 138 -12.15 -6.28 -3.44
CA LEU A 138 -11.81 -6.51 -4.84
C LEU A 138 -12.92 -7.25 -5.58
N ARG A 139 -13.54 -8.26 -4.94
CA ARG A 139 -14.67 -8.99 -5.50
C ARG A 139 -15.88 -8.07 -5.70
N ASP A 140 -16.20 -7.22 -4.74
CA ASP A 140 -17.30 -6.26 -4.84
C ASP A 140 -17.04 -5.24 -5.98
N LEU A 141 -15.80 -4.78 -6.15
CA LEU A 141 -15.42 -3.89 -7.24
C LEU A 141 -15.54 -4.57 -8.61
N LEU A 142 -15.09 -5.82 -8.72
CA LEU A 142 -15.21 -6.60 -9.95
C LEU A 142 -16.67 -6.77 -10.37
N GLN A 143 -17.60 -6.96 -9.41
CA GLN A 143 -19.04 -7.04 -9.72
C GLN A 143 -19.64 -5.73 -10.23
N MET A 144 -19.06 -4.57 -9.88
CA MET A 144 -19.54 -3.26 -10.34
C MET A 144 -18.96 -2.88 -11.71
N THR A 145 -17.83 -3.47 -12.10
CA THR A 145 -17.20 -3.21 -13.39
C THR A 145 -17.63 -4.28 -14.41
N PRO A 146 -17.73 -3.94 -15.71
CA PRO A 146 -17.97 -4.93 -16.76
C PRO A 146 -16.76 -5.86 -17.00
N PHE A 147 -15.67 -5.67 -16.24
CA PHE A 147 -14.44 -6.45 -16.36
C PHE A 147 -14.59 -7.79 -15.61
N SER A 148 -14.56 -8.89 -16.37
CA SER A 148 -14.46 -10.23 -15.82
C SER A 148 -13.00 -10.72 -15.96
N PRO A 149 -12.33 -11.10 -14.85
CA PRO A 149 -10.92 -11.50 -14.87
C PRO A 149 -10.69 -12.86 -15.55
N ASN A 150 -11.74 -13.65 -15.75
CA ASN A 150 -11.67 -14.99 -16.33
C ASN A 150 -11.98 -15.02 -17.84
N THR A 151 -12.24 -13.86 -18.44
CA THR A 151 -12.57 -13.72 -19.86
C THR A 151 -11.42 -13.08 -20.62
N THR A 152 -11.14 -13.60 -21.81
CA THR A 152 -10.10 -13.03 -22.68
C THR A 152 -10.55 -11.66 -23.20
N ALA A 153 -9.62 -10.72 -23.40
CA ALA A 153 -9.95 -9.38 -23.91
C ALA A 153 -10.76 -9.41 -25.23
N LEU A 154 -10.50 -10.40 -26.07
CA LEU A 154 -11.23 -10.61 -27.33
C LEU A 154 -12.70 -10.99 -27.08
N GLU A 155 -12.97 -11.90 -26.14
CA GLU A 155 -14.32 -12.35 -25.79
C GLU A 155 -15.13 -11.21 -25.18
N ALA A 156 -14.51 -10.42 -24.29
CA ALA A 156 -15.13 -9.24 -23.69
C ALA A 156 -15.50 -8.19 -24.77
N TYR A 157 -14.60 -7.94 -25.73
CA TYR A 157 -14.86 -7.03 -26.85
C TYR A 157 -16.03 -7.50 -27.72
N GLN A 158 -16.09 -8.80 -28.05
CA GLN A 158 -17.16 -9.37 -28.86
C GLN A 158 -18.54 -9.21 -28.19
N VAL A 159 -18.63 -9.42 -26.88
CA VAL A 159 -19.86 -9.20 -26.10
C VAL A 159 -20.29 -7.73 -26.12
N HIS A 160 -19.35 -6.79 -25.94
CA HIS A 160 -19.65 -5.37 -26.04
C HIS A 160 -20.05 -4.96 -27.46
N GLN A 161 -19.40 -5.49 -28.49
CA GLN A 161 -19.72 -5.23 -29.89
C GLN A 161 -21.14 -5.70 -30.24
N ALA A 162 -21.56 -6.86 -29.73
CA ALA A 162 -22.92 -7.39 -29.93
C ALA A 162 -23.98 -6.44 -29.33
N LYS A 163 -23.78 -5.98 -28.08
CA LYS A 163 -24.67 -4.99 -27.43
C LYS A 163 -24.74 -3.66 -28.19
N VAL A 164 -23.61 -3.15 -28.70
CA VAL A 164 -23.61 -1.91 -29.50
C VAL A 164 -24.39 -2.09 -30.79
N LYS A 165 -24.24 -3.22 -31.49
CA LYS A 165 -25.01 -3.54 -32.70
C LYS A 165 -26.51 -3.59 -32.41
N GLU A 166 -26.92 -4.21 -31.31
CA GLU A 166 -28.31 -4.26 -30.87
C GLU A 166 -28.86 -2.84 -30.60
N LEU A 167 -28.12 -2.01 -29.84
CA LEU A 167 -28.50 -0.62 -29.60
C LEU A 167 -28.60 0.19 -30.89
N LEU A 168 -27.65 0.03 -31.83
CA LEU A 168 -27.70 0.69 -33.13
C LEU A 168 -28.93 0.28 -33.94
N SER A 169 -29.31 -1.00 -33.91
CA SER A 169 -30.53 -1.49 -34.58
C SER A 169 -31.81 -0.95 -33.92
N SER A 170 -31.80 -0.72 -32.60
CA SER A 170 -32.93 -0.11 -31.89
C SER A 170 -33.11 1.37 -32.22
N ILE A 171 -31.99 2.08 -32.49
CA ILE A 171 -32.01 3.47 -32.93
C ILE A 171 -32.49 3.57 -34.39
N SER A 172 -32.30 2.52 -35.21
CA SER A 172 -32.62 2.55 -36.64
C SER A 172 -34.11 2.40 -36.98
N VAL A 173 -35.05 2.72 -36.09
CA VAL A 173 -36.47 2.79 -36.45
C VAL A 173 -36.80 4.18 -37.01
N ALA A 174 -37.17 4.17 -38.29
CA ALA A 174 -37.88 5.20 -39.08
C ALA A 174 -37.07 6.40 -39.62
N GLY A 175 -36.16 6.11 -40.54
CA GLY A 175 -35.85 7.01 -41.66
C GLY A 175 -36.52 6.54 -42.95
N HIS A 176 -37.86 6.50 -43.01
CA HIS A 176 -38.55 6.48 -44.30
C HIS A 176 -38.39 7.87 -44.93
N TYR A 177 -37.28 8.10 -45.62
CA TYR A 177 -37.27 9.10 -46.69
C TYR A 177 -37.95 8.46 -47.89
N HIS A 178 -39.25 8.75 -48.08
CA HIS A 178 -39.88 8.62 -49.38
C HIS A 178 -39.13 9.55 -50.34
N THR A 179 -38.13 9.02 -51.05
CA THR A 179 -37.64 9.64 -52.28
C THR A 179 -38.61 9.28 -53.40
N GLU A 180 -39.82 9.85 -53.36
CA GLU A 180 -40.64 9.94 -54.56
C GLU A 180 -40.11 11.11 -55.40
N GLY A 181 -39.13 10.80 -56.23
CA GLY A 181 -38.66 11.71 -57.27
C GLY A 181 -39.77 11.98 -58.29
N LYS A 182 -40.57 13.03 -58.09
CA LYS A 182 -41.49 13.59 -59.11
C LYS A 182 -41.62 15.12 -59.09
N LEU A 183 -40.67 15.86 -58.52
CA LEU A 183 -40.73 17.34 -58.53
C LEU A 183 -39.97 17.99 -59.70
N TRP A 184 -38.96 17.32 -60.26
CA TRP A 184 -38.09 17.89 -61.31
C TRP A 184 -38.68 17.82 -62.74
N SER A 185 -39.78 17.09 -62.92
CA SER A 185 -40.47 16.93 -64.22
C SER A 185 -41.70 17.84 -64.38
N SER A 186 -42.08 18.61 -63.37
CA SER A 186 -43.23 19.52 -63.46
C SER A 186 -42.88 20.79 -64.25
N PRO A 187 -43.68 21.19 -65.26
CA PRO A 187 -43.48 22.43 -66.02
C PRO A 187 -43.48 23.70 -65.14
N LEU A 188 -44.15 23.63 -63.98
CA LEU A 188 -44.21 24.71 -63.01
C LEU A 188 -42.86 24.97 -62.31
N PHE A 189 -42.03 23.93 -62.11
CA PHE A 189 -40.69 24.07 -61.53
C PHE A 189 -39.77 24.85 -62.47
N TRP A 190 -39.75 24.50 -63.76
CA TRP A 190 -38.99 25.24 -64.76
C TRP A 190 -39.52 26.66 -65.01
N ARG A 191 -40.83 26.89 -64.88
CA ARG A 191 -41.38 28.26 -64.90
C ARG A 191 -40.94 29.09 -63.69
N TRP A 192 -40.86 28.49 -62.50
CA TRP A 192 -40.36 29.18 -61.31
C TRP A 192 -38.85 29.46 -61.41
N VAL A 193 -38.03 28.49 -61.84
CA VAL A 193 -36.59 28.70 -62.07
C VAL A 193 -36.35 29.77 -63.13
N SER A 194 -37.10 29.75 -64.23
CA SER A 194 -37.01 30.78 -65.28
C SER A 194 -37.45 32.16 -64.78
N ALA A 195 -38.49 32.24 -63.95
CA ALA A 195 -38.92 33.49 -63.32
C ALA A 195 -37.87 34.05 -62.35
N VAL A 196 -37.20 33.20 -61.55
CA VAL A 196 -36.15 33.61 -60.61
C VAL A 196 -34.90 34.10 -61.35
N VAL A 197 -34.51 33.45 -62.46
CA VAL A 197 -33.38 33.92 -63.30
C VAL A 197 -33.73 35.23 -64.01
N MET A 198 -34.96 35.40 -64.49
CA MET A 198 -35.42 36.64 -65.14
C MET A 198 -35.57 37.81 -64.15
N LEU A 199 -36.00 37.56 -62.91
CA LEU A 199 -36.06 38.56 -61.84
C LEU A 199 -34.66 38.96 -61.33
N GLY A 200 -33.66 38.10 -61.49
CA GLY A 200 -32.26 38.38 -61.10
C GLY A 200 -31.44 39.20 -62.09
N MET A 201 -31.95 39.50 -63.29
CA MET A 201 -31.25 40.29 -64.32
C MET A 201 -31.70 41.76 -64.44
N ALA A 202 -32.73 42.18 -63.70
CA ALA A 202 -33.35 43.51 -63.84
C ALA A 202 -32.85 44.59 -62.86
N ASP A 203 -31.95 44.28 -61.93
CA ASP A 203 -31.41 45.26 -60.96
C ASP A 203 -29.88 45.24 -60.94
N ASN A 204 -29.27 45.57 -62.10
CA ASN A 204 -27.85 45.86 -62.21
C ASN A 204 -27.62 47.37 -62.28
N LYS A 205 -27.59 48.03 -61.12
CA LYS A 205 -26.77 49.23 -60.91
C LYS A 205 -26.13 49.16 -59.52
N ASN A 206 -24.81 48.97 -59.53
CA ASN A 206 -23.87 49.30 -58.46
C ASN A 206 -23.55 48.17 -57.45
N SER A 207 -22.70 47.22 -57.85
CA SER A 207 -21.93 46.38 -56.93
C SER A 207 -20.45 46.37 -57.31
N ARG A 208 -19.68 47.19 -56.58
CA ARG A 208 -18.28 46.87 -56.27
C ARG A 208 -18.25 45.53 -55.53
N LEU A 209 -17.12 44.84 -55.69
CA LEU A 209 -16.57 43.73 -54.90
C LEU A 209 -16.68 42.34 -55.54
N CYS A 210 -15.58 42.03 -56.23
CA CYS A 210 -14.81 40.79 -56.20
C CYS A 210 -15.58 39.47 -56.32
N ALA A 211 -15.56 38.97 -57.56
CA ALA A 211 -15.62 37.55 -57.86
C ALA A 211 -14.57 36.76 -57.06
N THR A 212 -14.99 35.67 -56.42
CA THR A 212 -14.08 34.56 -56.14
C THR A 212 -14.82 33.25 -56.40
N SER A 213 -14.51 32.72 -57.59
CA SER A 213 -14.77 31.39 -58.10
C SER A 213 -14.71 30.29 -57.02
N LEU A 214 -15.86 29.64 -56.76
CA LEU A 214 -15.90 28.32 -56.14
C LEU A 214 -15.68 27.27 -57.24
N ARG A 215 -14.54 26.58 -57.21
CA ARG A 215 -14.26 25.40 -58.04
C ARG A 215 -13.89 24.26 -57.09
N VAL A 216 -14.84 23.36 -56.84
CA VAL A 216 -14.59 22.07 -56.16
C VAL A 216 -14.61 20.98 -57.23
N PRO A 217 -13.53 20.19 -57.43
CA PRO A 217 -13.55 19.04 -58.32
C PRO A 217 -14.17 17.82 -57.61
N VAL A 218 -15.13 17.19 -58.26
CA VAL A 218 -15.68 15.88 -57.91
C VAL A 218 -14.83 14.83 -58.63
N HIS A 219 -14.13 13.97 -57.88
CA HIS A 219 -13.61 12.71 -58.41
C HIS A 219 -14.40 11.55 -57.80
N MET A 220 -15.22 10.93 -58.65
CA MET A 220 -15.95 9.69 -58.40
C MET A 220 -14.96 8.51 -58.40
N CYS A 221 -15.03 7.63 -57.40
CA CYS A 221 -14.53 6.26 -57.49
C CYS A 221 -15.73 5.32 -57.69
N ALA A 222 -15.75 4.60 -58.80
CA ALA A 222 -16.67 3.50 -59.07
C ALA A 222 -15.96 2.15 -58.77
N PRO A 223 -16.67 1.11 -58.28
CA PRO A 223 -16.14 -0.24 -58.26
C PRO A 223 -16.50 -0.96 -59.57
N GLY A 224 -15.49 -1.54 -60.24
CA GLY A 224 -15.63 -2.38 -61.42
C GLY A 224 -15.93 -3.83 -61.04
N PHE A 225 -16.97 -4.38 -61.67
CA PHE A 225 -17.22 -5.82 -61.79
C PHE A 225 -16.71 -6.27 -63.17
N HIS A 226 -15.85 -7.28 -63.18
CA HIS A 226 -15.72 -8.29 -64.23
C HIS A 226 -15.42 -9.62 -63.55
#